data_AF-H8XSV9-F1
#
_entry.id   AF-H8XSV9-F1
#
_cell.length_a   1.000
_cell.length_b   1.000
_cell.length_c   1.000
_cell.angle_alpha   90.00
_cell.angle_beta   90.00
_cell.angle_gamma   90.00
#
_symmetry.space_group_name_H-M   'P 1'
#
loop_
_entity.id
_entity.type
_entity.pdbx_description
1 polymer ?
#
loop_
_entity_poly.entity_id
_entity_poly.type
_entity_poly.pdbx_seq_one_letter_code
_entity_poly.pdbx_strand_id
1 'polypeptide(L)'
;MRNCFLIVVFLFLCLISCKSNYTRIGDKNANYLPYYLKINEADSLYIVGNYQRSFEILDSLFKKFEPINLEGYSEYKTYIRTSVASNNFNGLKKKVKKSFVNYGAVISNYEQDSILNIALKKTGFTRKDLDSFLEMHKKKINLTLRDTIEKMIEKDKSVRGKGYISDDKLREVNEENMALIKIIFDKYGYPSHSLIGYSLFNDKDIDLGAVFLHTSVKFKREYLLPKLKDYSQRGFCLPQIYAGVYDRLLLDETNFDGSQLYGEIKFKKLKLINESKVDSIRKSIGLPSLNYNKWRNEELFGDFYKKLNN
;
A
#
# COMPACT_ATOMS: atom_id res chain seq x y z
N MET A 1 -32.20 -35.78 32.97
CA MET A 1 -30.75 -35.48 32.78
C MET A 1 -30.29 -35.56 31.33
N ARG A 2 -30.69 -36.56 30.53
CA ARG A 2 -30.27 -36.71 29.11
C ARG A 2 -30.65 -35.53 28.19
N ASN A 3 -31.80 -34.89 28.45
CA ASN A 3 -32.28 -33.76 27.64
C ASN A 3 -31.58 -32.43 27.95
N CYS A 4 -31.12 -32.21 29.20
CA CYS A 4 -30.28 -31.04 29.52
C CYS A 4 -28.90 -31.14 28.87
N PHE A 5 -28.33 -32.36 28.78
CA PHE A 5 -27.02 -32.56 28.15
C PHE A 5 -27.04 -32.22 26.66
N LEU A 6 -28.09 -32.61 25.93
CA LEU A 6 -28.26 -32.30 24.50
C LEU A 6 -28.42 -30.79 24.23
N ILE A 7 -29.13 -30.06 25.11
CA ILE A 7 -29.30 -28.60 24.99
C ILE A 7 -27.96 -27.89 25.24
N VAL A 8 -27.17 -28.34 26.21
CA VAL A 8 -25.82 -27.78 26.49
C VAL A 8 -24.86 -28.04 25.33
N VAL A 9 -24.90 -29.23 24.71
CA VAL A 9 -24.08 -29.56 23.53
C VAL A 9 -24.48 -28.73 22.30
N PHE A 10 -25.79 -28.50 22.10
CA PHE A 10 -26.27 -27.66 20.99
C PHE A 10 -25.91 -26.17 21.17
N LEU A 11 -26.01 -25.65 22.41
CA LEU A 11 -25.53 -24.30 22.76
C LEU A 11 -24.00 -24.17 22.58
N PHE A 12 -23.23 -25.21 22.89
CA PHE A 12 -21.79 -25.22 22.65
C PHE A 12 -21.44 -25.22 21.16
N LEU A 13 -22.17 -25.98 20.33
CA LEU A 13 -21.94 -26.04 18.88
C LEU A 13 -22.25 -24.71 18.16
N CYS A 14 -23.23 -23.93 18.64
CA CYS A 14 -23.51 -22.60 18.11
C CYS A 14 -22.41 -21.56 18.41
N LEU A 15 -21.62 -21.75 19.47
CA LEU A 15 -20.54 -20.84 19.86
C LEU A 15 -19.24 -21.05 19.06
N ILE A 16 -19.10 -22.16 18.33
CA ILE A 16 -17.88 -22.51 17.57
C ILE A 16 -17.95 -22.00 16.11
N SER A 17 -19.11 -21.48 15.66
CA SER A 17 -19.32 -20.98 14.30
C SER A 17 -19.19 -19.45 14.15
N CYS A 18 -18.46 -18.80 15.05
CA CYS A 18 -18.03 -17.41 14.81
C CYS A 18 -16.76 -17.42 13.94
N LYS A 19 -16.90 -17.73 12.64
CA LYS A 19 -15.86 -17.34 11.68
C LYS A 19 -15.70 -15.83 11.79
N SER A 20 -14.53 -15.39 12.23
CA SER A 20 -14.20 -13.97 12.25
C SER A 20 -14.42 -13.40 10.85
N ASN A 21 -15.29 -12.39 10.72
CA ASN A 21 -15.48 -11.64 9.47
C ASN A 21 -14.28 -10.73 9.15
N TYR A 22 -13.19 -10.83 9.92
CA TYR A 22 -11.97 -10.06 9.73
C TYR A 22 -11.08 -10.69 8.67
N THR A 23 -10.77 -9.92 7.64
CA THR A 23 -9.89 -10.31 6.53
C THR A 23 -8.46 -9.86 6.83
N ARG A 24 -7.50 -10.79 6.87
CA ARG A 24 -6.07 -10.49 7.00
C ARG A 24 -5.41 -10.39 5.63
N ILE A 25 -4.30 -9.66 5.60
CA ILE A 25 -3.50 -9.57 4.37
C ILE A 25 -2.99 -10.98 4.05
N GLY A 26 -3.21 -11.41 2.80
CA GLY A 26 -2.74 -12.70 2.32
C GLY A 26 -3.63 -13.91 2.61
N ASP A 27 -4.75 -13.75 3.32
CA ASP A 27 -5.71 -14.86 3.48
C ASP A 27 -6.12 -15.41 2.12
N LYS A 28 -6.33 -16.74 2.03
CA LYS A 28 -6.66 -17.43 0.77
C LYS A 28 -7.88 -16.83 0.06
N ASN A 29 -8.86 -16.34 0.84
CA ASN A 29 -10.10 -15.74 0.35
C ASN A 29 -10.13 -14.22 0.59
N ALA A 30 -8.98 -13.59 0.85
CA ALA A 30 -8.91 -12.14 1.04
C ALA A 30 -9.36 -11.40 -0.24
N ASN A 31 -10.16 -10.35 -0.04
CA ASN A 31 -10.51 -9.43 -1.11
C ASN A 31 -10.42 -7.98 -0.61
N TYR A 32 -9.30 -7.32 -0.90
CA TYR A 32 -9.00 -5.95 -0.51
C TYR A 32 -9.52 -4.90 -1.50
N LEU A 33 -10.20 -5.30 -2.58
CA LEU A 33 -10.79 -4.34 -3.52
C LEU A 33 -11.73 -3.32 -2.82
N PRO A 34 -12.70 -3.74 -1.98
CA PRO A 34 -13.53 -2.79 -1.23
C PRO A 34 -12.73 -1.94 -0.23
N TYR A 35 -11.63 -2.48 0.28
CA TYR A 35 -10.73 -1.76 1.19
C TYR A 35 -10.11 -0.55 0.50
N TYR A 36 -9.48 -0.74 -0.66
CA TYR A 36 -8.82 0.37 -1.38
C TYR A 36 -9.79 1.50 -1.72
N LEU A 37 -10.99 1.15 -2.18
CA LEU A 37 -12.01 2.15 -2.51
C LEU A 37 -12.45 2.95 -1.28
N LYS A 38 -12.59 2.30 -0.11
CA LYS A 38 -12.94 2.97 1.14
C LYS A 38 -11.81 3.79 1.73
N ILE A 39 -10.55 3.40 1.51
CA ILE A 39 -9.40 4.24 1.86
C ILE A 39 -9.41 5.53 1.05
N ASN A 40 -9.65 5.48 -0.27
CA ASN A 40 -9.71 6.68 -1.10
C ASN A 40 -10.84 7.64 -0.65
N GLU A 41 -12.01 7.08 -0.30
CA GLU A 41 -13.13 7.87 0.25
C GLU A 41 -12.77 8.54 1.58
N ALA A 42 -12.16 7.80 2.51
CA ALA A 42 -11.74 8.34 3.80
C ALA A 42 -10.63 9.39 3.67
N ASP A 43 -9.65 9.19 2.77
CA ASP A 43 -8.58 10.15 2.49
C ASP A 43 -9.16 11.45 1.91
N SER A 44 -10.11 11.35 0.97
CA SER A 44 -10.81 12.52 0.41
C SER A 44 -11.47 13.37 1.50
N LEU A 45 -12.20 12.71 2.41
CA LEU A 45 -12.89 13.37 3.52
C LEU A 45 -11.91 13.99 4.52
N TYR A 46 -10.78 13.32 4.77
CA TYR A 46 -9.74 13.85 5.63
C TYR A 46 -9.13 15.13 5.05
N ILE A 47 -8.82 15.14 3.74
CA ILE A 47 -8.23 16.28 3.04
C ILE A 47 -9.13 17.52 3.16
N VAL A 48 -10.45 17.36 2.98
CA VAL A 48 -11.42 18.47 3.08
C VAL A 48 -11.86 18.79 4.52
N GLY A 49 -11.18 18.24 5.54
CA GLY A 49 -11.44 18.55 6.94
C GLY A 49 -12.64 17.84 7.59
N ASN A 50 -13.29 16.90 6.89
CA ASN A 50 -14.38 16.10 7.46
C ASN A 50 -13.84 14.91 8.26
N TYR A 51 -13.20 15.22 9.40
CA TYR A 51 -12.48 14.24 10.21
C TYR A 51 -13.41 13.19 10.84
N GLN A 52 -14.60 13.57 11.28
CA GLN A 52 -15.55 12.63 11.89
C GLN A 52 -15.96 11.55 10.89
N ARG A 53 -16.32 11.94 9.66
CA ARG A 53 -16.74 10.97 8.65
C ARG A 53 -15.59 10.09 8.18
N SER A 54 -14.41 10.68 8.01
CA SER A 54 -13.19 9.93 7.70
C SER A 54 -12.87 8.89 8.80
N PHE A 55 -12.97 9.28 10.07
CA PHE A 55 -12.79 8.38 11.21
C PHE A 55 -13.80 7.23 11.19
N GLU A 56 -15.09 7.50 10.99
CA GLU A 56 -16.13 6.46 10.95
C GLU A 56 -15.88 5.41 9.87
N ILE A 57 -15.47 5.85 8.67
CA ILE A 57 -15.15 4.94 7.57
C ILE A 57 -13.95 4.09 7.94
N LEU A 58 -12.86 4.69 8.42
CA LEU A 58 -11.64 3.97 8.81
C LEU A 58 -11.88 3.01 9.98
N ASP A 59 -12.63 3.44 11.00
CA ASP A 59 -12.98 2.62 12.16
C ASP A 59 -13.81 1.40 11.75
N SER A 60 -14.83 1.60 10.93
CA SER A 60 -15.64 0.51 10.39
C SER A 60 -14.81 -0.41 9.49
N LEU A 61 -13.88 0.13 8.71
CA LEU A 61 -13.06 -0.65 7.79
C LEU A 61 -12.06 -1.52 8.55
N PHE A 62 -11.37 -0.97 9.56
CA PHE A 62 -10.35 -1.66 10.34
C PHE A 62 -10.90 -2.66 11.35
N LYS A 63 -12.21 -2.68 11.57
CA LYS A 63 -12.92 -3.79 12.23
C LYS A 63 -13.12 -5.00 11.31
N LYS A 64 -13.06 -4.81 10.00
CA LYS A 64 -13.29 -5.85 8.97
C LYS A 64 -12.02 -6.26 8.24
N PHE A 65 -11.02 -5.39 8.17
CA PHE A 65 -9.78 -5.60 7.43
C PHE A 65 -8.57 -5.29 8.27
N GLU A 66 -7.49 -6.02 8.03
CA GLU A 66 -6.18 -5.61 8.46
C GLU A 66 -5.72 -4.35 7.69
N PRO A 67 -5.37 -3.25 8.37
CA PRO A 67 -4.86 -2.08 7.68
C PRO A 67 -3.51 -2.39 7.02
N ILE A 68 -3.38 -2.00 5.76
CA ILE A 68 -2.15 -2.15 4.98
C ILE A 68 -1.15 -1.04 5.33
N ASN A 69 -1.64 0.17 5.62
CA ASN A 69 -0.87 1.40 5.77
C ASN A 69 -0.06 1.73 4.50
N LEU A 70 -0.77 1.99 3.42
CA LEU A 70 -0.24 2.34 2.09
C LEU A 70 0.74 3.51 2.19
N GLU A 71 1.89 3.38 1.53
CA GLU A 71 2.86 4.48 1.40
C GLU A 71 2.24 5.63 0.60
N GLY A 72 2.56 6.88 0.98
CA GLY A 72 1.93 8.08 0.42
C GLY A 72 0.57 8.47 1.02
N TYR A 73 -0.23 7.50 1.48
CA TYR A 73 -1.52 7.77 2.17
C TYR A 73 -1.36 7.76 3.69
N SER A 74 -0.60 6.81 4.22
CA SER A 74 -0.45 6.58 5.66
C SER A 74 -1.81 6.45 6.38
N GLU A 75 -2.74 5.64 5.85
CA GLU A 75 -4.14 5.64 6.34
C GLU A 75 -4.27 5.31 7.82
N TYR A 76 -3.34 4.55 8.39
CA TYR A 76 -3.38 4.23 9.81
C TYR A 76 -2.97 5.43 10.68
N LYS A 77 -2.07 6.27 10.19
CA LYS A 77 -1.76 7.57 10.80
C LYS A 77 -2.96 8.51 10.67
N THR A 78 -3.61 8.56 9.50
CA THR A 78 -4.85 9.32 9.28
C THR A 78 -5.98 8.86 10.21
N TYR A 79 -6.11 7.57 10.46
CA TYR A 79 -7.07 7.03 11.42
C TYR A 79 -6.82 7.55 12.84
N ILE A 80 -5.56 7.63 13.29
CA ILE A 80 -5.23 8.21 14.59
C ILE A 80 -5.53 9.72 14.61
N ARG A 81 -5.15 10.46 13.56
CA ARG A 81 -5.43 11.89 13.46
C ARG A 81 -6.92 12.20 13.53
N THR A 82 -7.72 11.51 12.72
CA THR A 82 -9.17 11.70 12.66
C THR A 82 -9.86 11.26 13.96
N SER A 83 -9.37 10.21 14.62
CA SER A 83 -9.81 9.79 15.97
C SER A 83 -9.62 10.93 16.97
N VAL A 84 -8.46 11.58 16.99
CA VAL A 84 -8.18 12.70 17.92
C VAL A 84 -8.95 13.96 17.54
N ALA A 85 -8.94 14.35 16.26
CA ALA A 85 -9.60 15.55 15.77
C ALA A 85 -11.12 15.52 15.99
N SER A 86 -11.70 14.32 16.06
CA SER A 86 -13.13 14.11 16.33
C SER A 86 -13.43 13.72 17.78
N ASN A 87 -12.46 13.92 18.71
CA ASN A 87 -12.58 13.60 20.13
C ASN A 87 -12.94 12.13 20.46
N ASN A 88 -12.65 11.20 19.54
CA ASN A 88 -12.85 9.78 19.76
C ASN A 88 -11.56 9.14 20.29
N PHE A 89 -11.45 8.99 21.60
CA PHE A 89 -10.25 8.44 22.25
C PHE A 89 -10.31 6.94 22.53
N ASN A 90 -11.39 6.27 22.13
CA ASN A 90 -11.60 4.85 22.43
C ASN A 90 -10.49 4.01 21.81
N GLY A 91 -9.80 3.24 22.66
CA GLY A 91 -8.67 2.40 22.25
C GLY A 91 -7.45 3.16 21.71
N LEU A 92 -7.32 4.47 21.94
CA LEU A 92 -6.22 5.29 21.41
C LEU A 92 -4.83 4.72 21.75
N LYS A 93 -4.63 4.27 23.00
CA LYS A 93 -3.37 3.64 23.44
C LYS A 93 -3.00 2.42 22.58
N LYS A 94 -3.99 1.58 22.24
CA LYS A 94 -3.80 0.43 21.36
C LYS A 94 -3.52 0.87 19.92
N LYS A 95 -4.24 1.89 19.42
CA LYS A 95 -4.05 2.44 18.07
C LYS A 95 -2.64 2.97 17.90
N VAL A 96 -2.18 3.83 18.80
CA VAL A 96 -0.82 4.39 18.79
C VAL A 96 0.22 3.30 18.93
N LYS A 97 0.11 2.36 19.88
CA LYS A 97 1.07 1.24 19.96
C LYS A 97 1.16 0.46 18.64
N LYS A 98 0.03 0.18 17.99
CA LYS A 98 -0.01 -0.53 16.70
C LYS A 98 0.67 0.27 15.58
N SER A 99 0.61 1.60 15.57
CA SER A 99 1.31 2.40 14.54
C SER A 99 2.82 2.21 14.58
N PHE A 100 3.41 2.15 15.77
CA PHE A 100 4.84 1.87 15.94
C PHE A 100 5.18 0.41 15.68
N VAL A 101 4.48 -0.53 16.35
CA VAL A 101 4.83 -1.97 16.34
C VAL A 101 4.58 -2.64 14.98
N ASN A 102 3.57 -2.21 14.23
CA ASN A 102 3.19 -2.85 12.96
C ASN A 102 3.65 -2.04 11.75
N TYR A 103 3.67 -0.72 11.83
CA TYR A 103 3.88 0.15 10.67
C TYR A 103 5.13 1.04 10.78
N GLY A 104 5.95 0.87 11.82
CA GLY A 104 7.23 1.58 11.92
C GLY A 104 7.10 3.10 11.99
N ALA A 105 6.04 3.61 12.63
CA ALA A 105 5.80 5.04 12.73
C ALA A 105 7.02 5.82 13.26
N VAL A 106 7.35 6.95 12.61
CA VAL A 106 8.47 7.79 13.02
C VAL A 106 8.07 8.67 14.21
N ILE A 107 8.86 8.64 15.29
CA ILE A 107 8.52 9.36 16.53
C ILE A 107 8.48 10.88 16.31
N SER A 108 9.46 11.44 15.59
CA SER A 108 9.49 12.89 15.31
C SER A 108 8.24 13.36 14.56
N ASN A 109 7.68 12.53 13.67
CA ASN A 109 6.42 12.83 12.99
C ASN A 109 5.23 12.96 13.96
N TYR A 110 5.23 12.22 15.08
CA TYR A 110 4.21 12.38 16.12
C TYR A 110 4.49 13.57 17.03
N GLU A 111 5.77 13.86 17.30
CA GLU A 111 6.16 14.97 18.17
C GLU A 111 5.88 16.33 17.51
N GLN A 112 6.11 16.46 16.20
CA GLN A 112 5.99 17.70 15.43
C GLN A 112 4.58 17.97 14.90
N ASP A 113 3.77 16.93 14.68
CA ASP A 113 2.38 17.08 14.23
C ASP A 113 1.46 17.39 15.41
N SER A 114 0.73 18.51 15.35
CA SER A 114 -0.09 19.01 16.46
C SER A 114 -1.16 18.01 16.92
N ILE A 115 -1.78 17.27 15.99
CA ILE A 115 -2.85 16.30 16.30
C ILE A 115 -2.25 15.00 16.84
N LEU A 116 -1.18 14.50 16.23
CA LEU A 116 -0.51 13.28 16.69
C LEU A 116 0.22 13.49 18.03
N ASN A 117 0.68 14.71 18.32
CA ASN A 117 1.28 15.05 19.60
C ASN A 117 0.24 14.96 20.73
N ILE A 118 -0.99 15.41 20.48
CA ILE A 118 -2.12 15.20 21.40
C ILE A 118 -2.36 13.70 21.61
N ALA A 119 -2.27 12.89 20.56
CA ALA A 119 -2.40 11.44 20.68
C ALA A 119 -1.36 10.87 21.66
N LEU A 120 -0.08 11.19 21.48
CA LEU A 120 1.01 10.73 22.37
C LEU A 120 0.80 11.17 23.82
N LYS A 121 0.46 12.44 24.04
CA LYS A 121 0.18 12.98 25.39
C LYS A 121 -0.95 12.22 26.08
N LYS A 122 -2.04 11.92 25.35
CA LYS A 122 -3.19 11.17 25.88
C LYS A 122 -2.87 9.70 26.17
N THR A 123 -1.93 9.08 25.46
CA THR A 123 -1.56 7.69 25.75
C THR A 123 -0.64 7.53 26.96
N GLY A 124 0.07 8.59 27.34
CA GLY A 124 1.09 8.58 28.39
C GLY A 124 2.29 7.70 28.05
N PHE A 125 2.57 7.47 26.76
CA PHE A 125 3.75 6.71 26.36
C PHE A 125 4.98 7.58 26.49
N THR A 126 6.01 7.04 27.13
CA THR A 126 7.32 7.68 27.24
C THR A 126 8.13 7.43 25.96
N ARG A 127 9.21 8.18 25.78
CA ARG A 127 10.15 7.92 24.67
C ARG A 127 10.68 6.48 24.68
N LYS A 128 11.01 5.96 25.87
CA LYS A 128 11.45 4.58 26.08
C LYS A 128 10.41 3.54 25.61
N ASP A 129 9.12 3.80 25.83
CA ASP A 129 8.06 2.92 25.32
C ASP A 129 8.04 2.92 23.78
N LEU A 130 8.12 4.10 23.17
CA LEU A 130 8.11 4.24 21.72
C LEU A 130 9.33 3.58 21.06
N ASP A 131 10.52 3.78 21.64
CA ASP A 131 11.75 3.12 21.18
C ASP A 131 11.61 1.59 21.28
N SER A 132 11.05 1.07 22.38
CA SER A 132 10.77 -0.36 22.54
C SER A 132 9.81 -0.88 21.47
N PHE A 133 8.75 -0.13 21.13
CA PHE A 133 7.80 -0.51 20.08
C PHE A 133 8.45 -0.53 18.69
N LEU A 134 9.37 0.38 18.43
CA LEU A 134 10.14 0.38 17.19
C LEU A 134 11.09 -0.81 17.11
N GLU A 135 11.76 -1.18 18.19
CA GLU A 135 12.59 -2.40 18.22
C GLU A 135 11.75 -3.66 17.95
N MET A 136 10.50 -3.71 18.43
CA MET A 136 9.57 -4.79 18.07
C MET A 136 9.23 -4.79 16.57
N HIS A 137 9.15 -3.63 15.93
CA HIS A 137 8.91 -3.54 14.50
C HIS A 137 10.14 -3.98 13.70
N LYS A 138 11.33 -3.48 14.03
CA LYS A 138 12.60 -3.83 13.34
C LYS A 138 12.83 -5.33 13.28
N LYS A 139 12.54 -6.06 14.38
CA LYS A 139 12.68 -7.52 14.46
C LYS A 139 11.79 -8.31 13.49
N LYS A 140 10.74 -7.71 12.92
CA LYS A 140 9.85 -8.35 11.94
C LYS A 140 10.34 -8.19 10.51
N ILE A 141 11.27 -7.27 10.27
CA ILE A 141 11.72 -6.92 8.94
C ILE A 141 12.78 -7.90 8.46
N ASN A 142 12.58 -8.45 7.27
CA ASN A 142 13.56 -9.29 6.59
C ASN A 142 14.61 -8.40 5.90
N LEU A 143 15.65 -8.05 6.66
CA LEU A 143 16.73 -7.18 6.18
C LEU A 143 17.50 -7.80 5.01
N THR A 144 17.67 -9.12 4.96
CA THR A 144 18.36 -9.78 3.84
C THR A 144 17.57 -9.64 2.53
N LEU A 145 16.26 -9.85 2.57
CA LEU A 145 15.41 -9.64 1.40
C LEU A 145 15.37 -8.17 1.00
N ARG A 146 15.28 -7.26 1.97
CA ARG A 146 15.34 -5.82 1.72
C ARG A 146 16.63 -5.44 0.99
N ASP A 147 17.79 -5.86 1.50
CA ASP A 147 19.10 -5.57 0.92
C ASP A 147 19.25 -6.12 -0.52
N THR A 148 18.58 -7.24 -0.80
CA THR A 148 18.49 -7.79 -2.15
C THR A 148 17.69 -6.89 -3.09
N ILE A 149 16.53 -6.39 -2.64
CA ILE A 149 15.67 -5.48 -3.40
C ILE A 149 16.36 -4.14 -3.65
N GLU A 150 17.01 -3.58 -2.63
CA GLU A 150 17.79 -2.34 -2.75
C GLU A 150 18.84 -2.48 -3.88
N LYS A 151 19.60 -3.59 -3.90
CA LYS A 151 20.60 -3.85 -4.94
C LYS A 151 19.99 -4.04 -6.34
N MET A 152 18.82 -4.68 -6.45
CA MET A 152 18.10 -4.80 -7.72
C MET A 152 17.75 -3.42 -8.29
N ILE A 153 17.23 -2.53 -7.44
CA ILE A 153 16.84 -1.17 -7.82
C ILE A 153 18.08 -0.33 -8.18
N GLU A 154 19.13 -0.39 -7.38
CA GLU A 154 20.40 0.30 -7.65
C GLU A 154 20.99 -0.15 -9.01
N LYS A 155 21.01 -1.47 -9.27
CA LYS A 155 21.52 -2.02 -10.52
C LYS A 155 20.67 -1.59 -11.72
N ASP A 156 19.33 -1.63 -11.63
CA ASP A 156 18.43 -1.15 -12.68
C ASP A 156 18.63 0.34 -12.98
N LYS A 157 18.76 1.18 -11.96
CA LYS A 157 19.03 2.62 -12.13
C LYS A 157 20.40 2.88 -12.76
N SER A 158 21.42 2.10 -12.37
CA SER A 158 22.82 2.33 -12.79
C SER A 158 23.03 2.22 -14.30
N VAL A 159 22.25 1.39 -14.99
CA VAL A 159 22.34 1.17 -16.44
C VAL A 159 21.41 2.08 -17.25
N ARG A 160 20.53 2.84 -16.59
CA ARG A 160 19.54 3.73 -17.24
C ARG A 160 19.80 5.22 -17.00
N GLY A 161 20.59 5.57 -15.97
CA GLY A 161 20.82 6.95 -15.55
C GLY A 161 22.01 7.68 -16.20
N LYS A 162 22.71 7.09 -17.19
CA LYS A 162 23.96 7.65 -17.73
C LYS A 162 24.04 7.53 -19.27
N GLY A 163 23.93 8.65 -19.98
CA GLY A 163 24.40 8.81 -21.37
C GLY A 163 24.02 7.68 -22.34
N TYR A 164 24.91 7.37 -23.30
CA TYR A 164 24.72 6.24 -24.23
C TYR A 164 24.60 4.93 -23.45
N ILE A 165 23.47 4.26 -23.63
CA ILE A 165 23.13 3.03 -22.92
C ILE A 165 23.55 1.83 -23.77
N SER A 166 24.29 0.89 -23.19
CA SER A 166 24.58 -0.39 -23.83
C SER A 166 23.35 -1.30 -23.76
N ASP A 167 22.79 -1.65 -24.92
CA ASP A 167 21.63 -2.54 -25.02
C ASP A 167 21.89 -3.92 -24.39
N ASP A 168 23.11 -4.44 -24.50
CA ASP A 168 23.50 -5.70 -23.87
C ASP A 168 23.45 -5.62 -22.34
N LYS A 169 23.95 -4.53 -21.74
CA LYS A 169 23.88 -4.33 -20.29
C LYS A 169 22.44 -4.17 -19.80
N LEU A 170 21.59 -3.49 -20.57
CA LEU A 170 20.16 -3.40 -20.25
C LEU A 170 19.50 -4.77 -20.23
N ARG A 171 19.78 -5.59 -21.25
CA ARG A 171 19.21 -6.93 -21.38
C ARG A 171 19.68 -7.83 -20.24
N GLU A 172 20.96 -7.82 -19.92
CA GLU A 172 21.55 -8.58 -18.81
C GLU A 172 20.87 -8.23 -17.47
N VAL A 173 20.80 -6.93 -17.13
CA VAL A 173 20.15 -6.46 -15.89
C VAL A 173 18.68 -6.85 -15.84
N ASN A 174 17.96 -6.74 -16.96
CA ASN A 174 16.55 -7.12 -17.04
C ASN A 174 16.35 -8.62 -16.84
N GLU A 175 17.20 -9.46 -17.44
CA GLU A 175 17.16 -10.93 -17.29
C GLU A 175 17.44 -11.35 -15.85
N GLU A 176 18.47 -10.78 -15.23
CA GLU A 176 18.77 -11.02 -13.81
C GLU A 176 17.62 -10.60 -12.90
N ASN A 177 17.05 -9.40 -13.11
CA ASN A 177 15.92 -8.92 -12.32
C ASN A 177 14.70 -9.83 -12.48
N MET A 178 14.40 -10.31 -13.68
CA MET A 178 13.31 -11.28 -13.90
C MET A 178 13.54 -12.59 -13.14
N ALA A 179 14.78 -13.10 -13.10
CA ALA A 179 15.13 -14.29 -12.33
C ALA A 179 14.97 -14.06 -10.81
N LEU A 180 15.45 -12.92 -10.30
CA LEU A 180 15.32 -12.55 -8.90
C LEU A 180 13.86 -12.33 -8.49
N ILE A 181 13.04 -11.71 -9.33
CA ILE A 181 11.59 -11.57 -9.07
C ILE A 181 10.95 -12.93 -8.86
N LYS A 182 11.24 -13.93 -9.71
CA LYS A 182 10.73 -15.30 -9.54
C LYS A 182 11.15 -15.89 -8.21
N ILE A 183 12.45 -15.85 -7.90
CA ILE A 183 13.00 -16.38 -6.65
C ILE A 183 12.33 -15.72 -5.44
N ILE A 184 12.16 -14.39 -5.47
CA ILE A 184 11.52 -13.64 -4.39
C ILE A 184 10.05 -14.03 -4.24
N PHE A 185 9.29 -14.03 -5.33
CA PHE A 185 7.85 -14.32 -5.30
C PHE A 185 7.57 -15.76 -4.87
N ASP A 186 8.39 -16.71 -5.31
CA ASP A 186 8.20 -18.12 -4.98
C ASP A 186 8.60 -18.43 -3.54
N LYS A 187 9.66 -17.77 -3.02
CA LYS A 187 10.15 -18.00 -1.65
C LYS A 187 9.41 -17.18 -0.58
N TYR A 188 9.10 -15.92 -0.88
CA TYR A 188 8.62 -14.95 0.11
C TYR A 188 7.23 -14.38 -0.22
N GLY A 189 6.72 -14.63 -1.43
CA GLY A 189 5.57 -13.88 -1.95
C GLY A 189 5.96 -12.46 -2.36
N TYR A 190 4.96 -11.57 -2.41
CA TYR A 190 5.20 -10.17 -2.71
C TYR A 190 5.96 -9.50 -1.55
N PRO A 191 7.06 -8.77 -1.81
CA PRO A 191 7.87 -8.13 -0.78
C PRO A 191 7.19 -6.84 -0.26
N SER A 192 6.08 -7.02 0.45
CA SER A 192 5.30 -5.94 1.05
C SER A 192 6.05 -5.22 2.19
N HIS A 193 5.61 -4.02 2.55
CA HIS A 193 6.21 -3.24 3.64
C HIS A 193 6.15 -3.94 5.00
N SER A 194 5.15 -4.80 5.25
CA SER A 194 5.13 -5.61 6.46
C SER A 194 6.27 -6.63 6.52
N LEU A 195 6.84 -7.01 5.37
CA LEU A 195 7.94 -7.96 5.26
C LEU A 195 9.30 -7.26 5.19
N ILE A 196 9.44 -6.18 4.42
CA ILE A 196 10.73 -5.52 4.14
C ILE A 196 10.86 -4.11 4.73
N GLY A 197 9.82 -3.61 5.42
CA GLY A 197 9.78 -2.25 5.97
C GLY A 197 9.40 -1.20 4.92
N TYR A 198 9.27 0.05 5.34
CA TYR A 198 9.07 1.20 4.45
C TYR A 198 10.42 1.80 3.99
N SER A 199 10.40 2.69 3.01
CA SER A 199 11.59 3.44 2.56
C SER A 199 12.31 4.17 3.72
N LEU A 200 11.54 4.86 4.57
CA LEU A 200 12.00 5.58 5.76
C LEU A 200 12.70 4.73 6.83
N PHE A 201 12.76 3.41 6.68
CA PHE A 201 13.47 2.54 7.62
C PHE A 201 14.98 2.80 7.64
N ASN A 202 15.57 3.06 6.46
CA ASN A 202 17.00 3.36 6.27
C ASN A 202 17.24 4.36 5.13
N ASP A 203 16.21 5.11 4.73
CA ASP A 203 16.20 6.09 3.64
C ASP A 203 16.64 5.55 2.27
N LYS A 204 16.44 4.25 2.05
CA LYS A 204 16.69 3.61 0.75
C LYS A 204 15.41 3.24 0.02
N ASP A 205 15.51 3.26 -1.30
CA ASP A 205 14.43 2.87 -2.20
C ASP A 205 14.23 1.36 -2.19
N ILE A 206 12.96 0.96 -2.05
CA ILE A 206 12.50 -0.43 -2.05
C ILE A 206 11.34 -0.64 -3.04
N ASP A 207 10.99 0.38 -3.81
CA ASP A 207 9.90 0.29 -4.78
C ASP A 207 10.37 -0.44 -6.05
N LEU A 208 9.89 -1.68 -6.19
CA LEU A 208 10.14 -2.50 -7.38
C LEU A 208 9.33 -2.06 -8.60
N GLY A 209 8.48 -1.03 -8.51
CA GLY A 209 7.63 -0.55 -9.59
C GLY A 209 8.40 -0.34 -10.89
N ALA A 210 9.51 0.41 -10.87
CA ALA A 210 10.34 0.63 -12.06
C ALA A 210 10.93 -0.68 -12.61
N VAL A 211 11.47 -1.53 -11.73
CA VAL A 211 12.02 -2.84 -12.09
C VAL A 211 10.97 -3.71 -12.78
N PHE A 212 9.73 -3.70 -12.30
CA PHE A 212 8.61 -4.41 -12.93
C PHE A 212 8.28 -3.88 -14.32
N LEU A 213 8.28 -2.55 -14.52
CA LEU A 213 8.04 -1.93 -15.83
C LEU A 213 9.11 -2.30 -16.87
N HIS A 214 10.33 -2.65 -16.45
CA HIS A 214 11.44 -2.98 -17.34
C HIS A 214 11.53 -4.46 -17.74
N THR A 215 10.66 -5.32 -17.20
CA THR A 215 10.63 -6.75 -17.57
C THR A 215 10.12 -6.98 -19.01
N SER A 216 10.44 -8.13 -19.61
CA SER A 216 10.01 -8.45 -20.98
C SER A 216 8.50 -8.62 -21.12
N VAL A 217 7.94 -8.37 -22.31
CA VAL A 217 6.52 -8.58 -22.64
C VAL A 217 6.04 -9.98 -22.23
N LYS A 218 6.81 -11.01 -22.60
CA LYS A 218 6.50 -12.40 -22.26
C LYS A 218 6.42 -12.62 -20.75
N PHE A 219 7.42 -12.14 -20.01
CA PHE A 219 7.46 -12.28 -18.55
C PHE A 219 6.30 -11.52 -17.87
N LYS A 220 5.99 -10.30 -18.33
CA LYS A 220 4.85 -9.51 -17.85
C LYS A 220 3.55 -10.29 -17.99
N ARG A 221 3.28 -10.79 -19.20
CA ARG A 221 2.04 -11.47 -19.56
C ARG A 221 1.87 -12.81 -18.84
N GLU A 222 2.90 -13.65 -18.88
CA GLU A 222 2.79 -15.05 -18.44
C GLU A 222 3.02 -15.26 -16.94
N TYR A 223 3.80 -14.38 -16.29
CA TYR A 223 4.20 -14.57 -14.88
C TYR A 223 3.82 -13.39 -13.99
N LEU A 224 4.27 -12.18 -14.33
CA LEU A 224 4.22 -11.04 -13.41
C LEU A 224 2.80 -10.52 -13.19
N LEU A 225 2.03 -10.25 -14.25
CA LEU A 225 0.68 -9.70 -14.13
C LEU A 225 -0.30 -10.63 -13.40
N PRO A 226 -0.34 -11.96 -13.67
CA PRO A 226 -1.15 -12.88 -12.88
C PRO A 226 -0.83 -12.81 -11.37
N LYS A 227 0.46 -12.76 -11.01
CA LYS A 227 0.92 -12.66 -9.62
C LYS A 227 0.55 -11.32 -8.98
N LEU A 228 0.84 -10.20 -9.65
CA LEU A 228 0.52 -8.87 -9.13
C LEU A 228 -0.99 -8.67 -8.94
N LYS A 229 -1.82 -9.20 -9.84
CA LYS A 229 -3.28 -9.17 -9.69
C LYS A 229 -3.74 -9.90 -8.44
N ASP A 230 -3.26 -11.13 -8.23
CA ASP A 230 -3.55 -11.92 -7.03
C ASP A 230 -3.04 -11.22 -5.75
N TYR A 231 -1.80 -10.74 -5.75
CA TYR A 231 -1.24 -10.02 -4.61
C TYR A 231 -2.00 -8.74 -4.30
N SER A 232 -2.50 -8.03 -5.32
CA SER A 232 -3.33 -6.84 -5.11
C SER A 232 -4.69 -7.19 -4.51
N GLN A 233 -5.35 -8.23 -5.02
CA GLN A 233 -6.60 -8.71 -4.45
C GLN A 233 -6.46 -9.15 -2.98
N ARG A 234 -5.31 -9.73 -2.61
CA ARG A 234 -5.03 -10.18 -1.25
C ARG A 234 -4.42 -9.13 -0.32
N GLY A 235 -4.26 -7.89 -0.77
CA GLY A 235 -3.81 -6.77 0.07
C GLY A 235 -2.28 -6.60 0.18
N PHE A 236 -1.49 -7.38 -0.57
CA PHE A 236 -0.02 -7.27 -0.54
C PHE A 236 0.54 -6.19 -1.47
N CYS A 237 -0.11 -5.99 -2.63
CA CYS A 237 0.37 -5.13 -3.70
C CYS A 237 -0.62 -4.00 -3.99
N LEU A 238 -0.12 -2.77 -4.17
CA LEU A 238 -0.97 -1.65 -4.54
C LEU A 238 -1.59 -1.86 -5.94
N PRO A 239 -2.89 -1.56 -6.13
CA PRO A 239 -3.51 -1.62 -7.45
C PRO A 239 -2.77 -0.83 -8.54
N GLN A 240 -2.13 0.28 -8.16
CA GLN A 240 -1.32 1.13 -9.05
C GLN A 240 -0.14 0.36 -9.66
N ILE A 241 0.49 -0.54 -8.92
CA ILE A 241 1.62 -1.33 -9.40
C ILE A 241 1.15 -2.31 -10.48
N TYR A 242 0.07 -3.05 -10.21
CA TYR A 242 -0.55 -3.93 -11.21
C TYR A 242 -0.96 -3.15 -12.48
N ALA A 243 -1.67 -2.04 -12.29
CA ALA A 243 -2.19 -1.23 -13.38
C ALA A 243 -1.08 -0.59 -14.22
N GLY A 244 -0.01 -0.09 -13.58
CA GLY A 244 1.16 0.47 -14.28
C GLY A 244 1.88 -0.57 -15.12
N VAL A 245 2.09 -1.79 -14.59
CA VAL A 245 2.69 -2.90 -15.36
C VAL A 245 1.78 -3.33 -16.51
N TYR A 246 0.45 -3.32 -16.32
CA TYR A 246 -0.50 -3.66 -17.37
C TYR A 246 -0.51 -2.63 -18.49
N ASP A 247 -0.60 -1.34 -18.13
CA ASP A 247 -0.53 -0.25 -19.10
C ASP A 247 0.81 -0.24 -19.85
N ARG A 248 1.92 -0.57 -19.16
CA ARG A 248 3.22 -0.71 -19.81
C ARG A 248 3.27 -1.90 -20.77
N LEU A 249 2.67 -3.04 -20.43
CA LEU A 249 2.55 -4.18 -21.34
C LEU A 249 1.88 -3.77 -22.66
N LEU A 250 0.75 -3.05 -22.58
CA LEU A 250 0.03 -2.57 -23.76
C LEU A 250 0.89 -1.68 -24.65
N LEU A 251 1.71 -0.81 -24.04
CA LEU A 251 2.63 0.05 -24.78
C LEU A 251 3.78 -0.74 -25.41
N ASP A 252 4.39 -1.67 -24.67
CA ASP A 252 5.51 -2.46 -25.19
C ASP A 252 5.07 -3.35 -26.37
N GLU A 253 3.85 -3.89 -26.34
CA GLU A 253 3.29 -4.73 -27.41
C GLU A 253 3.05 -3.98 -28.72
N THR A 254 2.96 -2.66 -28.67
CA THR A 254 2.70 -1.81 -29.83
C THR A 254 3.86 -0.83 -30.10
N ASN A 255 5.04 -1.06 -29.52
CA ASN A 255 6.19 -0.16 -29.68
C ASN A 255 5.86 1.31 -29.29
N PHE A 256 5.09 1.51 -28.21
CA PHE A 256 4.71 2.79 -27.62
C PHE A 256 3.76 3.67 -28.45
N ASP A 257 3.18 3.17 -29.53
CA ASP A 257 2.12 3.86 -30.27
C ASP A 257 0.71 3.64 -29.69
N GLY A 258 0.61 2.78 -28.67
CA GLY A 258 -0.61 2.18 -28.18
C GLY A 258 -1.39 3.03 -27.20
N SER A 259 -2.48 2.45 -26.72
CA SER A 259 -3.36 3.05 -25.72
C SER A 259 -3.22 2.34 -24.38
N GLN A 260 -3.69 3.00 -23.33
CA GLN A 260 -3.64 2.51 -21.96
C GLN A 260 -5.03 2.17 -21.45
N LEU A 261 -5.12 1.23 -20.52
CA LEU A 261 -6.40 0.84 -19.94
C LEU A 261 -6.70 1.65 -18.68
N TYR A 262 -5.71 1.81 -17.81
CA TYR A 262 -5.90 2.46 -16.51
C TYR A 262 -5.40 3.92 -16.50
N GLY A 263 -4.45 4.28 -17.36
CA GLY A 263 -3.88 5.63 -17.43
C GLY A 263 -2.83 5.91 -16.35
N GLU A 264 -2.11 4.89 -15.89
CA GLU A 264 -1.08 5.02 -14.85
C GLU A 264 0.26 5.55 -15.39
N ILE A 265 0.61 5.29 -16.65
CA ILE A 265 1.86 5.81 -17.22
C ILE A 265 1.63 7.24 -17.74
N LYS A 266 2.49 8.16 -17.32
CA LYS A 266 2.41 9.56 -17.74
C LYS A 266 3.50 9.87 -18.79
N PHE A 267 3.20 9.62 -20.06
CA PHE A 267 3.97 10.16 -21.19
C PHE A 267 3.08 11.06 -22.06
N LYS A 268 3.70 12.01 -22.78
CA LYS A 268 2.97 12.91 -23.68
C LYS A 268 2.22 12.09 -24.74
N LYS A 269 0.96 12.46 -25.00
CA LYS A 269 0.10 11.94 -26.08
C LYS A 269 -0.37 10.47 -25.97
N LEU A 270 -0.27 9.83 -24.80
CA LEU A 270 -0.87 8.51 -24.61
C LEU A 270 -2.41 8.59 -24.59
N LYS A 271 -3.07 7.70 -25.32
CA LYS A 271 -4.54 7.61 -25.39
C LYS A 271 -5.08 6.58 -24.39
N LEU A 272 -6.32 6.77 -23.94
CA LEU A 272 -7.03 5.76 -23.15
C LEU A 272 -7.90 4.89 -24.08
N ILE A 273 -7.90 3.58 -23.87
CA ILE A 273 -8.72 2.62 -24.65
C ILE A 273 -10.21 2.95 -24.51
N ASN A 274 -10.64 3.43 -23.33
CA ASN A 274 -12.02 3.85 -23.10
C ASN A 274 -12.09 5.00 -22.10
N GLU A 275 -11.79 6.21 -22.57
CA GLU A 275 -11.73 7.42 -21.76
C GLU A 275 -13.03 7.65 -20.97
N SER A 276 -14.19 7.50 -21.60
CA SER A 276 -15.50 7.71 -20.96
C SER A 276 -15.79 6.75 -19.79
N LYS A 277 -15.15 5.58 -19.75
CA LYS A 277 -15.33 4.55 -18.71
C LYS A 277 -14.11 4.36 -17.83
N VAL A 278 -13.06 5.17 -17.98
CA VAL A 278 -11.77 4.94 -17.32
C VAL A 278 -11.91 4.85 -15.80
N ASP A 279 -12.74 5.71 -15.19
CA ASP A 279 -12.94 5.68 -13.73
C ASP A 279 -13.67 4.41 -13.26
N SER A 280 -14.63 3.91 -14.05
CA SER A 280 -15.30 2.64 -13.75
C SER A 280 -14.33 1.46 -13.88
N ILE A 281 -13.45 1.48 -14.88
CA ILE A 281 -12.43 0.46 -15.11
C ILE A 281 -11.40 0.48 -13.97
N ARG A 282 -10.90 1.67 -13.60
CA ARG A 282 -9.99 1.88 -12.46
C ARG A 282 -10.60 1.37 -11.15
N LYS A 283 -11.87 1.71 -10.90
CA LYS A 283 -12.60 1.26 -9.70
C LYS A 283 -12.70 -0.27 -9.63
N SER A 284 -12.76 -0.98 -10.75
CA SER A 284 -12.87 -2.45 -10.79
C SER A 284 -11.66 -3.18 -10.22
N ILE A 285 -10.51 -2.51 -10.13
CA ILE A 285 -9.27 -3.04 -9.55
C ILE A 285 -8.83 -2.28 -8.28
N GLY A 286 -9.62 -1.31 -7.82
CA GLY A 286 -9.38 -0.63 -6.53
C GLY A 286 -8.60 0.66 -6.66
N LEU A 287 -8.36 1.13 -7.88
CA LEU A 287 -7.80 2.45 -8.12
C LEU A 287 -8.83 3.55 -7.83
N PRO A 288 -8.37 4.74 -7.39
CA PRO A 288 -9.21 5.94 -7.38
C PRO A 288 -9.47 6.42 -8.81
N SER A 289 -10.30 7.47 -8.97
CA SER A 289 -10.48 8.13 -10.27
C SER A 289 -9.16 8.62 -10.85
N LEU A 290 -9.10 8.76 -12.18
CA LEU A 290 -7.86 9.10 -12.90
C LEU A 290 -7.23 10.42 -12.41
N ASN A 291 -8.07 11.38 -12.05
CA ASN A 291 -7.66 12.71 -11.60
C ASN A 291 -7.48 12.83 -10.08
N TYR A 292 -7.68 11.75 -9.32
CA TYR A 292 -7.64 11.80 -7.85
C TYR A 292 -6.32 12.31 -7.31
N ASN A 293 -5.18 11.75 -7.77
CA ASN A 293 -3.86 12.16 -7.27
C ASN A 293 -3.53 13.62 -7.63
N LYS A 294 -4.01 14.10 -8.78
CA LYS A 294 -3.87 15.50 -9.18
C LYS A 294 -4.63 16.40 -8.20
N TRP A 295 -5.93 16.13 -8.02
CA TRP A 295 -6.77 16.84 -7.06
C TRP A 295 -6.18 16.82 -5.64
N ARG A 296 -5.80 15.64 -5.15
CA ARG A 296 -5.18 15.45 -3.83
C ARG A 296 -3.94 16.32 -3.64
N ASN A 297 -3.06 16.38 -4.64
CA ASN A 297 -1.85 17.20 -4.55
C ASN A 297 -2.17 18.70 -4.61
N GLU A 298 -3.17 19.11 -5.38
CA GLU A 298 -3.66 20.49 -5.44
C GLU A 298 -4.25 20.93 -4.09
N GLU A 299 -5.04 20.09 -3.41
CA GLU A 299 -5.58 20.40 -2.10
C GLU A 299 -4.50 20.44 -1.00
N LEU A 300 -3.55 19.49 -1.02
CA LEU A 300 -2.51 19.40 0.02
C LEU A 300 -1.38 20.41 -0.15
N PHE A 301 -1.06 20.77 -1.39
CA PHE A 301 0.16 21.53 -1.72
C PHE A 301 -0.08 22.69 -2.70
N GLY A 302 -1.33 22.97 -3.11
CA GLY A 302 -1.62 23.98 -4.13
C GLY A 302 -1.06 25.36 -3.81
N ASP A 303 -1.10 25.77 -2.54
CA ASP A 303 -0.53 27.06 -2.12
C ASP A 303 0.99 27.07 -2.13
N PHE A 304 1.64 25.92 -1.91
CA PHE A 304 3.08 25.77 -2.06
C PHE A 304 3.51 25.92 -3.53
N TYR A 305 2.78 25.28 -4.44
CA TYR A 305 3.07 25.39 -5.88
C TYR A 305 2.73 26.78 -6.45
N LYS A 306 1.72 27.47 -5.93
CA LYS A 306 1.43 28.88 -6.28
C LYS A 306 2.55 29.82 -5.82
N LYS A 307 3.17 29.55 -4.66
CA LYS A 307 4.29 30.35 -4.12
C LYS A 307 5.63 30.10 -4.83
N LEU A 308 5.83 28.95 -5.46
CA LEU A 308 7.04 28.67 -6.25
C LEU A 308 7.01 29.26 -7.66
N ASN A 309 5.82 29.61 -8.16
CA ASN A 309 5.60 30.13 -9.50
C ASN A 309 5.28 31.65 -9.53
N ASN A 310 5.36 32.32 -8.38
CA ASN A 310 5.32 33.77 -8.21
C ASN A 310 6.66 34.24 -7.63
#